data_AF-A0A1F7N1Y7-F1
#
_entry.id   AF-A0A1F7N1Y7-F1
#
_cell.length_a   1.000
_cell.length_b   1.000
_cell.length_c   1.000
_cell.angle_alpha   90.00
_cell.angle_beta   90.00
_cell.angle_gamma   90.00
#
_symmetry.space_group_name_H-M   'P 1'
#
loop_
_entity.id
_entity.type
_entity.pdbx_description
1 polymer ?
#
loop_
_entity_poly.entity_id
_entity_poly.type
_entity_poly.pdbx_seq_one_letter_code
_entity_poly.pdbx_strand_id
1 'polypeptide(L)' 'MDKWWSEIDDAVLACLSGTGGMSAHEIGRRLGMSEAAAVSVLGMLAQEGRVRLAHVEAV' A
#
# COMPACT_ATOMS: atom_id res chain seq x y z
N MET A 1 -17.80 3.15 5.30
CA MET A 1 -16.86 2.13 4.82
C MET A 1 -16.33 1.44 6.05
N ASP A 2 -16.46 0.11 6.13
CA ASP A 2 -16.33 -0.65 7.36
C ASP A 2 -14.96 -0.45 8.02
N LYS A 3 -14.95 -0.27 9.35
CA LYS A 3 -13.76 0.01 10.18
C LYS A 3 -12.55 -0.87 9.87
N TRP A 4 -12.79 -2.11 9.43
CA TRP A 4 -11.74 -3.04 8.98
C TRP A 4 -10.93 -2.51 7.79
N TRP A 5 -11.55 -1.89 6.79
CA TRP A 5 -10.82 -1.33 5.64
C TRP A 5 -9.89 -0.18 6.04
N SER A 6 -10.30 0.63 7.03
CA SER A 6 -9.45 1.69 7.58
C SER A 6 -8.19 1.15 8.25
N GLU A 7 -8.29 0.01 8.95
CA GLU A 7 -7.14 -0.60 9.63
C GLU A 7 -6.08 -1.11 8.64
N ILE A 8 -6.51 -1.61 7.48
CA ILE A 8 -5.60 -2.04 6.41
C ILE A 8 -4.87 -0.83 5.80
N ASP A 9 -5.62 0.24 5.51
CA ASP A 9 -5.04 1.46 4.95
C ASP A 9 -4.00 2.07 5.91
N ASP A 10 -4.32 2.16 7.19
CA ASP A 10 -3.43 2.70 8.21
C ASP A 10 -2.16 1.84 8.35
N ALA A 11 -2.29 0.51 8.26
CA ALA A 11 -1.15 -0.40 8.28
C ALA A 11 -0.23 -0.22 7.05
N VAL A 12 -0.81 -0.02 5.86
CA VAL A 12 -0.05 0.28 4.63
C VAL A 12 0.67 1.62 4.75
N LEU A 13 0.00 2.67 5.23
CA LEU A 13 0.61 3.98 5.45
C LEU A 13 1.75 3.91 6.47
N ALA A 14 1.57 3.14 7.55
CA ALA A 14 2.61 2.93 8.56
C ALA A 14 3.87 2.26 7.99
N CYS A 15 3.74 1.41 6.96
CA CYS A 15 4.89 0.83 6.27
C CYS A 15 5.73 1.89 5.54
N LEU A 16 5.08 2.93 5.01
CA LEU A 16 5.72 4.01 4.24
C LEU A 16 6.35 5.09 5.12
N SER A 17 5.84 5.28 6.35
CA SER A 17 6.27 6.35 7.27
C SER A 17 7.72 6.23 7.77
N GLY A 18 8.38 5.07 7.64
CA GLY A 18 9.68 4.80 8.27
C GLY A 18 10.89 4.65 7.35
N THR A 19 10.69 4.46 6.04
CA THR A 19 11.76 3.92 5.16
C THR A 19 11.86 4.58 3.78
N GLY A 20 10.98 5.53 3.46
CA GLY A 20 10.84 6.05 2.09
C GLY A 20 9.94 5.15 1.25
N GLY A 21 10.05 5.24 -0.08
CA GLY A 21 9.24 4.42 -0.99
C GLY A 21 9.49 2.92 -0.79
N MET A 22 8.43 2.12 -0.87
CA MET A 22 8.46 0.65 -0.83
C MET A 22 7.72 0.06 -2.01
N SER A 23 8.14 -1.13 -2.45
CA SER A 23 7.42 -1.92 -3.44
C SER A 23 6.15 -2.55 -2.84
N ALA A 24 5.18 -2.86 -3.70
CA ALA A 24 3.97 -3.59 -3.30
C ALA A 24 4.32 -4.99 -2.73
N HIS A 25 5.35 -5.63 -3.27
CA HIS A 25 5.87 -6.90 -2.76
C HIS A 25 6.31 -6.82 -1.29
N GLU A 26 7.12 -5.81 -0.96
CA GLU A 26 7.63 -5.62 0.40
C GLU A 26 6.52 -5.32 1.40
N ILE A 27 5.56 -4.47 1.01
CA ILE A 27 4.37 -4.15 1.80
C ILE A 27 3.54 -5.41 2.05
N GLY A 28 3.31 -6.20 1.00
CA GLY A 28 2.61 -7.48 1.10
C GLY A 28 3.26 -8.42 2.12
N ARG A 29 4.58 -8.63 2.02
CA ARG A 29 5.33 -9.47 2.96
C ARG A 29 5.26 -8.96 4.41
N ARG A 30 5.34 -7.64 4.61
CA ARG A 30 5.34 -7.03 5.95
C ARG A 30 3.98 -7.13 6.63
N LEU A 31 2.90 -7.06 5.85
CA LEU A 31 1.53 -7.11 6.36
C LEU A 31 0.90 -8.52 6.28
N GLY A 32 1.63 -9.52 5.79
CA GLY A 32 1.12 -10.89 5.65
C GLY A 32 0.03 -11.04 4.58
N MET A 33 0.03 -10.18 3.57
CA MET A 33 -0.91 -10.22 2.44
C MET A 33 -0.21 -10.52 1.12
N SER A 34 -0.98 -10.91 0.10
CA SER A 34 -0.44 -11.10 -1.25
C SER A 34 -0.04 -9.76 -1.87
N GLU A 35 0.92 -9.80 -2.78
CA GLU A 35 1.35 -8.62 -3.53
C GLU A 35 0.19 -8.00 -4.34
N ALA A 36 -0.68 -8.82 -4.93
CA ALA A 36 -1.87 -8.35 -5.65
C ALA A 36 -2.85 -7.58 -4.74
N ALA A 37 -3.01 -8.02 -3.49
CA ALA A 37 -3.81 -7.30 -2.50
C ALA A 37 -3.17 -5.95 -2.17
N ALA A 38 -1.86 -5.91 -1.96
CA ALA A 38 -1.12 -4.68 -1.73
C ALA A 38 -1.24 -3.69 -2.91
N VAL A 39 -1.12 -4.17 -4.15
CA VAL A 39 -1.32 -3.34 -5.36
C VAL A 39 -2.72 -2.72 -5.39
N SER A 40 -3.74 -3.50 -5.07
CA SER A 40 -5.13 -3.03 -5.06
C SER A 40 -5.33 -1.90 -4.04
N VAL A 41 -4.83 -2.07 -2.82
CA VAL A 41 -4.91 -1.05 -1.76
C VAL A 41 -4.12 0.20 -2.13
N LEU A 42 -2.89 0.05 -2.62
CA LEU A 42 -2.07 1.18 -3.07
C LEU A 42 -2.73 1.97 -4.20
N GLY A 43 -3.40 1.29 -5.13
CA GLY A 43 -4.17 1.91 -6.20
C GLY A 43 -5.31 2.78 -5.66
N MET A 44 -6.10 2.27 -4.71
CA MET A 44 -7.16 3.04 -4.05
C MET A 44 -6.60 4.23 -3.28
N LEU A 45 -5.59 4.02 -2.45
CA LEU A 45 -4.94 5.09 -1.68
C LEU A 45 -4.35 6.18 -2.59
N ALA A 46 -3.83 5.81 -3.76
CA ALA A 46 -3.33 6.76 -4.75
C ALA A 46 -4.46 7.58 -5.38
N GLN A 47 -5.59 6.94 -5.71
CA GLN A 47 -6.79 7.63 -6.19
C GLN A 47 -7.35 8.62 -5.16
N GLU A 48 -7.26 8.28 -3.87
CA GLU A 48 -7.65 9.14 -2.75
C GLU A 48 -6.61 10.23 -2.43
N GLY A 49 -5.45 10.23 -3.09
CA GLY A 49 -4.36 11.20 -2.85
C GLY A 49 -3.60 10.98 -1.54
N ARG A 50 -3.73 9.80 -0.92
CA ARG A 50 -3.09 9.43 0.35
C ARG A 50 -1.67 8.89 0.17
N VAL A 51 -1.35 8.36 -1.01
CA VAL A 51 0.00 7.95 -1.41
C VAL A 51 0.31 8.44 -2.82
N ARG A 52 1.61 8.54 -3.16
CA ARG A 52 2.07 8.83 -4.52
C ARG A 52 2.82 7.63 -5.07
N LEU A 53 2.36 7.11 -6.21
CA LEU A 53 3.10 6.11 -6.99
C LEU A 53 4.21 6.82 -7.78
N ALA A 54 5.45 6.74 -7.29
CA ALA A 54 6.60 7.47 -7.86
C ALA A 54 7.45 6.64 -8.83
N HIS A 55 7.40 5.31 -8.73
CA HIS A 55 8.14 4.39 -9.59
C HIS A 55 7.17 3.34 -10.15
N VAL A 56 7.07 3.27 -11.48
CA VAL A 56 6.24 2.34 -12.23
C VAL A 56 7.09 1.85 -13.39
N GLU A 57 7.17 0.55 -13.59
CA GLU A 57 7.96 -0.10 -14.64
C GLU A 57 7.09 -1.07 -15.43
N ALA A 58 7.54 -1.41 -16.65
CA ALA A 58 6.90 -2.46 -17.46
C ALA A 58 7.42 -3.83 -17.00
N VAL A 59 6.53 -4.83 -17.01
CA VAL A 59 6.82 -6.23 -16.63
C VAL A 59 6.80 -7.12 -17.86
#